data_AF-A0A928LZ47-F1
#
_entry.id   AF-A0A928LZ47-F1
#
_cell.length_a   1.000
_cell.length_b   1.000
_cell.length_c   1.000
_cell.angle_alpha   90.00
_cell.angle_beta   90.00
_cell.angle_gamma   90.00
#
_symmetry.space_group_name_H-M   'P 1'
#
loop_
_entity.id
_entity.type
_entity.pdbx_description
1 polymer ?
#
loop_
_entity_poly.entity_id
_entity_poly.type
_entity_poly.pdbx_seq_one_letter_code
_entity_poly.pdbx_strand_id
1 'polypeptide(L)' 'KVSFGAEKLYENYTALVGAIIKAKPAAAKGQYIKSCVAASTMGPGVKLNANKQI' A
#
# COMPACT_ATOMS: atom_id res chain seq x y z
N LYS A 1 11.61 -6.75 4.82
CA LYS A 1 12.18 -7.92 5.54
C LYS A 1 11.23 -8.32 6.66
N VAL A 2 11.14 -9.62 6.97
CA VAL A 2 10.30 -10.14 8.08
C VAL A 2 10.78 -9.62 9.45
N SER A 3 12.06 -9.26 9.56
CA SER A 3 12.69 -8.73 10.77
C SER A 3 12.44 -7.23 11.04
N PHE A 4 11.59 -6.54 10.28
CA PHE A 4 11.17 -5.19 10.64
C PHE A 4 10.02 -5.26 11.66
N GLY A 5 10.12 -4.46 12.73
CA GLY A 5 9.03 -4.30 13.69
C GLY A 5 7.78 -3.68 13.05
N ALA A 6 6.63 -3.85 13.70
CA ALA A 6 5.33 -3.43 13.17
C ALA A 6 5.27 -1.93 12.81
N GLU A 7 5.92 -1.07 13.59
CA GLU A 7 5.97 0.38 13.37
C GLU A 7 6.71 0.74 12.07
N LYS A 8 7.87 0.12 11.82
CA LYS A 8 8.64 0.33 10.60
C LYS A 8 7.92 -0.20 9.36
N LEU A 9 7.15 -1.28 9.50
CA LEU A 9 6.33 -1.79 8.40
C LEU A 9 5.19 -0.82 8.07
N TYR A 10 4.58 -0.22 9.08
CA TYR A 10 3.58 0.82 8.88
C TYR A 10 4.17 2.04 8.17
N GLU A 11 5.28 2.61 8.65
CA GLU A 11 5.93 3.76 8.02
C GLU A 11 6.31 3.52 6.56
N ASN A 12 6.87 2.35 6.24
CA ASN A 12 7.21 1.98 4.87
C ASN A 12 5.96 1.89 3.97
N TYR A 13 4.85 1.38 4.51
CA TYR A 13 3.58 1.31 3.80
C TYR A 13 3.03 2.71 3.53
N THR A 14 3.01 3.60 4.52
CA THR A 14 2.53 4.98 4.36
C THR A 14 3.39 5.77 3.37
N ALA A 15 4.71 5.59 3.41
CA ALA A 15 5.63 6.22 2.48
C ALA A 15 5.39 5.76 1.02
N LEU A 16 5.19 4.45 0.81
CA LEU A 16 4.88 3.89 -0.50
C LEU A 16 3.53 4.39 -1.04
N VAL A 17 2.48 4.35 -0.22
CA VAL A 17 1.15 4.82 -0.61
C VAL A 17 1.19 6.32 -0.91
N GLY A 18 1.87 7.11 -0.10
CA GLY A 18 2.05 8.55 -0.33
C GLY A 18 2.79 8.87 -1.63
N ALA A 19 3.84 8.11 -1.95
CA ALA A 19 4.56 8.24 -3.23
C ALA A 19 3.66 7.86 -4.42
N ILE A 20 2.86 6.80 -4.30
CA ILE A 20 1.92 6.36 -5.35
C ILE A 20 0.84 7.42 -5.59
N ILE A 21 0.29 8.03 -4.53
CA ILE A 21 -0.72 9.11 -4.64
C ILE A 21 -0.11 10.34 -5.31
N LYS A 22 1.12 10.74 -4.93
CA LYS A 22 1.81 11.86 -5.57
C LYS A 22 2.15 11.58 -7.04
N ALA A 23 2.45 10.33 -7.37
CA ALA A 23 2.69 9.89 -8.73
C ALA A 23 1.40 9.71 -9.55
N LYS A 24 0.21 9.99 -8.99
CA LYS A 24 -1.06 9.93 -9.72
C LYS A 24 -1.03 10.94 -10.88
N PRO A 25 -1.10 10.50 -12.14
CA PRO A 25 -1.14 11.42 -13.27
C PRO A 25 -2.46 12.19 -13.28
N ALA A 26 -2.41 13.48 -13.61
CA ALA A 26 -3.58 14.37 -13.66
C ALA A 26 -4.69 13.88 -14.62
N ALA A 27 -4.34 13.01 -15.58
CA ALA A 27 -5.27 12.37 -16.51
C ALA A 27 -6.05 11.18 -15.91
N ALA A 28 -5.65 10.65 -14.74
CA ALA A 28 -6.31 9.50 -14.13
C ALA A 28 -7.63 9.91 -13.44
N LYS A 29 -8.73 9.83 -14.19
CA LYS A 29 -10.10 9.98 -13.67
C LYS A 29 -10.55 8.67 -12.99
N GLY A 30 -11.03 8.75 -11.74
CA GLY A 30 -11.56 7.62 -10.97
C GLY A 30 -10.65 7.11 -9.84
N GLN A 31 -10.99 5.95 -9.26
CA GLN A 31 -10.21 5.28 -8.22
C GLN A 31 -8.86 4.82 -8.79
N TYR A 32 -7.77 5.41 -8.29
CA TYR A 32 -6.41 5.12 -8.76
C TYR A 32 -5.88 3.79 -8.21
N ILE A 33 -6.25 3.44 -6.97
CA ILE A 33 -5.88 2.18 -6.32
C ILE A 33 -7.12 1.30 -6.25
N LYS A 34 -7.16 0.22 -7.05
CA LYS A 34 -8.30 -0.72 -7.09
C LYS A 34 -8.24 -1.78 -5.98
N SER A 35 -7.04 -2.25 -5.65
CA SER A 35 -6.82 -3.23 -4.59
C SER A 35 -5.38 -3.15 -4.09
N CYS A 36 -5.20 -3.28 -2.78
CA CYS A 36 -3.87 -3.45 -2.17
C CYS A 36 -3.80 -4.84 -1.53
N VAL A 37 -2.71 -5.56 -1.74
CA VAL A 37 -2.48 -6.88 -1.13
C VAL A 37 -1.09 -6.87 -0.50
N ALA A 38 -1.03 -7.12 0.81
CA ALA A 38 0.22 -7.35 1.50
C ALA A 38 0.49 -8.85 1.55
N ALA A 39 1.61 -9.31 1.00
CA ALA A 39 2.02 -10.71 1.02
C ALA A 39 3.47 -10.82 1.51
N SER A 40 3.76 -11.89 2.24
CA SER A 40 5.14 -12.30 2.50
C SER A 40 5.64 -13.14 1.32
N THR A 41 6.97 -13.20 1.13
CA THR A 41 7.60 -13.87 -0.04
C THR A 41 7.14 -15.33 -0.24
N MET A 42 6.74 -16.02 0.82
CA MET A 42 6.31 -17.43 0.80
C MET A 42 4.94 -17.65 1.46
N GLY A 43 4.14 -16.59 1.68
CA GLY A 43 2.88 -16.68 2.40
C GLY A 43 1.67 -16.20 1.60
N PRO A 44 0.45 -16.56 2.03
CA PRO A 44 -0.76 -16.09 1.39
C PRO A 44 -0.88 -14.56 1.50
N GLY A 45 -1.39 -13.94 0.45
CA GLY A 45 -1.61 -12.49 0.42
C GLY A 45 -2.85 -12.09 1.20
N VAL A 46 -2.71 -11.08 2.06
CA VAL A 46 -3.81 -10.45 2.79
C VAL A 46 -4.28 -9.23 2.00
N LYS A 47 -5.52 -9.28 1.49
CA LYS A 47 -6.15 -8.12 0.84
C LYS A 47 -6.36 -7.02 1.88
N LEU A 48 -5.68 -5.90 1.69
CA LEU A 48 -5.85 -4.69 2.49
C LEU A 48 -6.90 -3.81 1.83
N ASN A 49 -7.79 -3.28 2.66
CA ASN A 49 -8.87 -2.42 2.19
C ASN A 49 -8.31 -1.01 1.95
N ALA A 50 -7.94 -0.73 0.71
CA ALA A 50 -7.32 0.54 0.31
C ALA A 50 -8.22 1.78 0.55
N ASN A 51 -9.52 1.58 0.78
CA ASN A 51 -10.48 2.65 1.08
C ASN A 51 -10.54 3.06 2.56
N LYS A 52 -9.95 2.29 3.50
CA LYS A 52 -10.07 2.58 4.95
C LYS A 52 -8.94 3.46 5.51
N GLN A 53 -7.98 3.84 4.68
CA GLN A 53 -6.83 4.69 5.06
C GLN A 53 -6.69 5.96 4.22
N ILE A 54 -7.72 6.29 3.43
CA ILE A 54 -7.86 7.61 2.80
C ILE A 54 -8.76 8.45 3.72
#